data_AF-A0A924TCI8-F1
#
_entry.id   AF-A0A924TCI8-F1
#
_cell.length_a   1.000
_cell.length_b   1.000
_cell.length_c   1.000
_cell.angle_alpha   90.00
_cell.angle_beta   90.00
_cell.angle_gamma   90.00
#
_symmetry.space_group_name_H-M   'P 1'
#
loop_
_entity.id
_entity.type
_entity.pdbx_description
1 polymer ?
#
loop_
_entity_poly.entity_id
_entity_poly.type
_entity_poly.pdbx_seq_one_letter_code
_entity_poly.pdbx_strand_id
1 'polypeptide(L)'
;MMTPSLRTGLQLRSLVLPRGELELSLVSDTIADLAPDDVVVRIEAAPVNPSDIGLLFGAADMATAKQTGTPANPVVIATIPEKLMPSMAGRLGQSLAVGNEGAGVVVD
;
A
#
# COMPACT_ATOMS: atom_id res chain seq x y z
N MET A 1 3.15 -34.36 1.60
CA MET A 1 2.15 -33.30 1.87
C MET A 1 2.93 -32.12 2.43
N MET A 2 3.08 -31.04 1.67
CA MET A 2 3.71 -29.81 2.16
C MET A 2 2.68 -29.09 3.02
N THR A 3 3.00 -28.87 4.29
CA THR A 3 2.20 -28.02 5.17
C THR A 3 2.36 -26.57 4.68
N PRO A 4 1.29 -25.86 4.31
CA PRO A 4 1.43 -24.47 3.90
C PRO A 4 1.90 -23.68 5.11
N SER A 5 3.11 -23.13 5.02
CA SER A 5 3.54 -22.13 5.98
C SER A 5 2.80 -20.86 5.59
N LEU A 6 1.74 -20.47 6.30
CA LEU A 6 1.10 -19.17 6.07
C LEU A 6 2.16 -18.10 6.32
N ARG A 7 2.74 -17.57 5.24
CA ARG A 7 3.75 -16.51 5.30
C ARG A 7 3.00 -15.20 5.39
N THR A 8 3.30 -14.38 6.40
CA THR A 8 2.80 -13.02 6.48
C THR A 8 3.88 -12.03 6.08
N GLY A 9 3.46 -10.93 5.47
CA GLY A 9 4.35 -9.83 5.08
C GLY A 9 3.64 -8.49 5.26
N LEU A 10 4.42 -7.44 5.50
CA LEU A 10 3.87 -6.08 5.52
C LEU A 10 3.76 -5.56 4.08
N GLN A 11 2.60 -5.00 3.76
CA GLN A 11 2.36 -4.28 2.51
C GLN A 11 2.01 -2.83 2.80
N LEU A 12 2.62 -1.91 2.06
CA LEU A 12 2.23 -0.50 2.07
C LEU A 12 0.86 -0.35 1.40
N ARG A 13 -0.08 0.28 2.11
CA ARG A 13 -1.42 0.56 1.63
C ARG A 13 -1.68 2.06 1.55
N SER A 14 -2.47 2.46 0.56
CA SER A 14 -2.96 3.82 0.35
C SER A 14 -4.49 3.81 0.26
N LEU A 15 -5.12 4.40 1.28
CA LEU A 15 -6.57 4.43 1.46
C LEU A 15 -7.08 5.87 1.43
N VAL A 16 -8.05 6.14 0.56
CA VAL A 16 -8.79 7.41 0.58
C VAL A 16 -10.09 7.21 1.34
N LEU A 17 -10.30 7.99 2.39
CA LEU A 17 -11.46 7.91 3.27
C LEU A 17 -12.56 8.89 2.85
N PRO A 18 -13.85 8.55 3.04
CA PRO A 18 -14.99 9.43 2.73
C PRO A 18 -14.91 10.82 3.36
N ARG A 19 -14.22 10.95 4.50
CA ARG A 19 -14.06 12.20 5.25
C ARG A 19 -13.00 13.15 4.68
N GLY A 20 -12.45 12.87 3.49
CA GLY A 20 -11.46 13.74 2.85
C GLY A 20 -10.05 13.56 3.38
N GLU A 21 -9.69 12.34 3.77
CA GLU A 21 -8.37 12.01 4.27
C GLU A 21 -7.74 10.89 3.45
N LEU A 22 -6.46 11.04 3.13
CA LEU A 22 -5.58 9.95 2.77
C LEU A 22 -5.03 9.32 4.05
N GLU A 23 -5.02 7.99 4.11
CA GLU A 23 -4.31 7.21 5.11
C GLU A 23 -3.30 6.28 4.42
N LEU A 24 -2.04 6.35 4.84
CA LEU A 24 -0.98 5.43 4.46
C LEU A 24 -0.61 4.57 5.67
N SER A 25 -0.54 3.25 5.48
CA SER A 25 -0.25 2.31 6.56
C SER A 25 0.50 1.07 6.05
N LEU A 26 1.22 0.40 6.95
CA LEU A 26 1.73 -0.94 6.73
C LEU A 26 0.70 -1.94 7.25
N VAL A 27 0.17 -2.78 6.36
CA VAL A 27 -0.82 -3.80 6.70
C VAL A 27 -0.16 -5.17 6.60
N SER A 28 -0.28 -5.98 7.66
CA SER A 28 0.11 -7.39 7.60
C SER A 28 -0.89 -8.13 6.71
N ASP A 29 -0.37 -8.75 5.66
CA ASP A 29 -1.15 -9.56 4.74
C ASP A 29 -0.60 -10.98 4.69
N THR A 30 -1.48 -11.94 4.38
CA THR A 30 -1.11 -13.35 4.28
C THR A 30 -0.88 -13.68 2.81
N ILE A 31 0.25 -14.31 2.52
CA ILE A 31 0.55 -14.83 1.19
C ILE A 31 -0.31 -16.08 0.99
N ALA A 32 -1.18 -16.03 -0.03
CA ALA A 32 -2.05 -17.15 -0.38
C ALA A 32 -1.24 -18.34 -0.93
N ASP A 33 -1.86 -19.52 -0.94
CA ASP A 33 -1.27 -20.70 -1.55
C ASP A 33 -1.02 -20.46 -3.05
N LEU A 34 0.13 -20.91 -3.54
CA LEU A 34 0.52 -20.75 -4.93
C LEU A 34 -0.27 -21.68 -5.85
N ALA A 35 -0.71 -21.15 -7.01
CA ALA A 35 -1.09 -21.98 -8.14
C ALA A 35 0.16 -22.61 -8.80
N PRO A 36 0.02 -23.62 -9.69
CA PRO A 36 1.17 -24.30 -10.31
C PRO A 36 2.15 -23.40 -11.05
N ASP A 37 1.69 -22.23 -11.53
CA ASP A 37 2.49 -21.29 -12.32
C ASP A 37 2.87 -20.02 -11.54
N ASP A 38 2.60 -19.97 -10.23
CA ASP A 38 2.92 -18.84 -9.36
C ASP A 38 4.26 -19.06 -8.65
N VAL A 39 4.89 -17.95 -8.22
CA VAL A 39 6.06 -17.93 -7.34
C VAL A 39 5.88 -16.89 -6.24
N VAL A 40 6.49 -17.14 -5.08
CA VAL A 40 6.67 -16.14 -4.03
C VAL A 40 8.03 -15.49 -4.19
N VAL A 41 8.02 -14.18 -4.40
CA VAL A 41 9.24 -13.37 -4.44
C VAL A 41 9.37 -12.59 -3.13
N ARG A 42 10.49 -12.76 -2.43
CA ARG A 42 10.89 -11.82 -1.37
C ARG A 42 11.49 -10.60 -2.04
N ILE A 43 10.70 -9.54 -2.16
CA ILE A 43 11.13 -8.26 -2.73
C ILE A 43 12.21 -7.64 -1.83
N GLU A 44 13.35 -7.29 -2.41
CA GLU A 44 14.50 -6.70 -1.70
C GLU A 44 14.81 -5.28 -2.19
N ALA A 45 14.32 -4.91 -3.38
CA ALA A 45 14.41 -3.56 -3.90
C ALA A 45 13.15 -3.21 -4.71
N ALA A 46 12.55 -2.06 -4.44
CA ALA A 46 11.50 -1.48 -5.25
C ALA A 46 11.77 0.03 -5.38
N PRO A 47 11.75 0.60 -6.60
CA PRO A 47 11.88 2.04 -6.77
C PRO A 47 10.62 2.78 -6.31
N VAL A 48 10.75 4.09 -6.13
CA VAL A 48 9.61 5.00 -5.94
C VAL A 48 9.55 5.90 -7.17
N ASN A 49 8.71 5.55 -8.13
CA ASN A 49 8.58 6.29 -9.38
C ASN A 49 7.40 7.29 -9.33
N PRO A 50 7.33 8.26 -10.27
CA PRO A 50 6.22 9.20 -10.34
C PRO A 50 4.84 8.54 -10.45
N SER A 51 4.72 7.42 -11.16
CA SER A 51 3.46 6.66 -11.27
C SER A 51 3.02 6.08 -9.92
N ASP A 52 3.97 5.54 -9.14
CA ASP A 52 3.69 5.03 -7.80
C ASP A 52 3.26 6.16 -6.87
N ILE A 53 3.94 7.31 -6.92
CA ILE A 53 3.61 8.51 -6.13
C ILE A 53 2.18 8.98 -6.40
N GLY A 54 1.73 8.93 -7.66
CA GLY A 54 0.36 9.28 -8.04
C GLY A 54 -0.68 8.41 -7.34
N LEU A 55 -0.44 7.10 -7.24
CA LEU A 55 -1.31 6.19 -6.49
C LEU A 55 -1.11 6.34 -4.97
N LEU A 56 0.14 6.52 -4.52
CA LEU A 56 0.50 6.60 -3.11
C LEU A 56 -0.20 7.77 -2.44
N PHE A 57 -0.04 8.99 -2.96
CA PHE A 57 -0.59 10.20 -2.34
C PHE A 57 -1.94 10.63 -2.93
N GLY A 58 -2.28 10.18 -4.14
CA GLY A 58 -3.50 10.63 -4.81
C GLY A 58 -3.55 12.16 -4.91
N ALA A 59 -4.69 12.73 -4.51
CA ALA A 59 -4.88 14.18 -4.48
C ALA A 59 -4.64 14.82 -3.10
N ALA A 60 -3.97 14.13 -2.18
CA ALA A 60 -3.70 14.66 -0.84
C ALA A 60 -2.73 15.84 -0.89
N ASP A 61 -3.01 16.85 -0.06
CA ASP A 61 -2.06 17.92 0.24
C ASP A 61 -1.05 17.42 1.27
N MET A 62 0.11 17.01 0.81
CA MET A 62 1.16 16.47 1.67
C MET A 62 1.78 17.51 2.61
N ALA A 63 1.52 18.81 2.45
CA ALA A 63 1.89 19.81 3.45
C ALA A 63 1.09 19.65 4.76
N THR A 64 -0.05 18.96 4.70
CA THR A 64 -0.90 18.65 5.86
C THR A 64 -0.57 17.31 6.52
N ALA A 65 0.43 16.59 6.00
CA ALA A 65 0.75 15.24 6.45
C ALA A 65 1.14 15.21 7.93
N LYS A 66 0.54 14.25 8.66
CA LYS A 66 0.82 13.97 10.06
C LYS A 66 1.11 12.49 10.22
N GLN A 67 2.23 12.18 10.85
CA GLN A 67 2.54 10.82 11.24
C GLN A 67 1.88 10.51 12.59
N THR A 68 1.26 9.34 12.68
CA THR A 68 0.76 8.71 13.89
C THR A 68 1.25 7.25 13.95
N GLY A 69 0.74 6.47 14.90
CA GLY A 69 1.15 5.07 15.08
C GLY A 69 2.49 4.94 15.81
N THR A 70 3.18 3.83 15.57
CA THR A 70 4.45 3.49 16.23
C THR A 70 5.58 3.45 15.20
N PRO A 71 6.86 3.48 15.61
CA PRO A 71 7.97 3.29 14.67
C PRO A 71 7.89 1.98 13.86
N ALA A 72 7.33 0.91 14.44
CA ALA A 72 7.15 -0.37 13.77
C ALA A 72 5.91 -0.44 12.87
N ASN A 73 4.89 0.37 13.15
CA ASN A 73 3.64 0.44 12.39
C ASN A 73 3.25 1.92 12.23
N PRO A 74 3.97 2.66 11.37
CA PRO A 74 3.70 4.06 11.15
C PRO A 74 2.41 4.22 10.33
N VAL A 75 1.68 5.27 10.62
CA VAL A 75 0.53 5.70 9.82
C VAL A 75 0.74 7.15 9.43
N VAL A 76 0.51 7.50 8.16
CA VAL A 76 0.53 8.89 7.71
C VAL A 76 -0.86 9.28 7.26
N ILE A 77 -1.38 10.38 7.79
CA ILE A 77 -2.67 10.94 7.42
C ILE A 77 -2.44 12.31 6.78
N ALA A 78 -3.10 12.57 5.65
CA ALA A 78 -3.06 13.86 4.98
C ALA A 78 -4.45 14.24 4.47
N THR A 79 -4.77 15.54 4.46
CA THR A 79 -6.06 16.03 3.97
C THR A 79 -6.08 16.04 2.44
N ILE A 80 -7.19 15.61 1.87
CA ILE A 80 -7.51 15.82 0.46
C ILE A 80 -8.44 17.03 0.37
N PRO A 81 -8.04 18.11 -0.32
CA PRO A 81 -8.91 19.28 -0.49
C PRO A 81 -10.26 18.87 -1.10
N GLU A 82 -11.36 19.40 -0.55
CA GLU A 82 -12.72 19.02 -0.97
C GLU A 82 -12.94 19.13 -2.48
N LYS A 83 -12.40 20.19 -3.11
CA LYS A 83 -12.45 20.41 -4.56
C LYS A 83 -11.78 19.31 -5.40
N LEU A 84 -10.88 18.53 -4.80
CA LEU A 84 -10.17 17.42 -5.44
C LEU A 84 -10.78 16.05 -5.09
N MET A 85 -11.70 15.96 -4.12
CA MET A 85 -12.37 14.69 -3.78
C MET A 85 -13.05 14.01 -4.97
N PRO A 86 -13.70 14.72 -5.92
CA PRO A 86 -14.30 14.07 -7.09
C PRO A 86 -13.31 13.25 -7.93
N SER A 87 -12.03 13.64 -8.02
CA SER A 87 -11.03 12.86 -8.77
C SER A 87 -10.63 11.56 -8.07
N MET A 88 -10.92 11.43 -6.77
CA MET A 88 -10.64 10.24 -5.96
C MET A 88 -11.81 9.25 -5.89
N ALA A 89 -12.97 9.57 -6.49
CA ALA A 89 -14.20 8.77 -6.38
C ALA A 89 -14.00 7.28 -6.73
N GLY A 90 -13.17 6.99 -7.73
CA GLY A 90 -12.91 5.61 -8.19
C GLY A 90 -12.17 4.72 -7.19
N ARG A 91 -11.59 5.28 -6.13
CA ARG A 91 -10.82 4.56 -5.11
C ARG A 91 -11.25 4.86 -3.67
N LEU A 92 -12.38 5.54 -3.50
CA LEU A 92 -12.89 5.90 -2.18
C LEU A 92 -13.20 4.62 -1.38
N GLY A 93 -12.66 4.53 -0.16
CA GLY A 93 -12.82 3.37 0.72
C GLY A 93 -12.01 2.14 0.32
N GLN A 94 -11.18 2.22 -0.73
CA GLN A 94 -10.37 1.08 -1.19
C GLN A 94 -8.94 1.17 -0.63
N SER A 95 -8.52 0.12 0.09
CA SER A 95 -7.16 -0.03 0.60
C SER A 95 -6.25 -0.59 -0.49
N LEU A 96 -5.68 0.29 -1.31
CA LEU A 96 -4.90 -0.10 -2.49
C LEU A 96 -3.45 -0.40 -2.13
N ALA A 97 -2.89 -1.47 -2.69
CA ALA A 97 -1.45 -1.70 -2.68
C ALA A 97 -0.73 -0.68 -3.58
N VAL A 98 0.53 -0.39 -3.28
CA VAL A 98 1.37 0.57 -4.02
C VAL A 98 2.71 -0.06 -4.37
N GLY A 99 3.29 0.34 -5.51
CA GLY A 99 4.55 -0.16 -6.04
C GLY A 99 4.28 -1.08 -7.22
N ASN A 100 4.48 -0.55 -8.42
CA ASN A 100 4.22 -1.31 -9.65
C ASN A 100 5.31 -2.33 -9.98
N GLU A 101 6.54 -2.07 -9.52
CA GLU A 101 7.71 -2.88 -9.89
C GLU A 101 8.66 -3.08 -8.71
N GLY A 102 9.45 -4.15 -8.79
CA GLY A 102 10.46 -4.49 -7.81
C GLY A 102 11.31 -5.69 -8.25
N ALA A 103 12.40 -5.90 -7.55
CA ALA A 103 13.32 -7.02 -7.73
C ALA A 103 13.57 -7.72 -6.39
N GLY A 104 13.81 -9.02 -6.45
CA GLY A 104 13.98 -9.84 -5.27
C GLY A 104 14.38 -11.27 -5.60
N VAL A 105 14.30 -12.13 -4.60
CA VAL A 105 14.68 -13.54 -4.69
C VAL A 105 13.43 -14.41 -4.61
N VAL A 106 13.32 -15.41 -5.48
CA VAL A 106 12.27 -16.43 -5.40
C VAL A 106 12.50 -17.32 -4.19
N VAL A 107 11.47 -17.51 -3.38
CA VAL A 107 11.53 -18.24 -2.09
C VAL A 107 10.45 -19.31 -1.93
N ASP A 108 9.57 -19.46 -2.92
CA ASP A 108 8.62 -20.55 -3.11
C ASP A 108 8.20 -20.56 -4.59
#